data_AF-A0A2E2B3K4-F1
#
_entry.id   AF-A0A2E2B3K4-F1
#
_cell.length_a   1.000
_cell.length_b   1.000
_cell.length_c   1.000
_cell.angle_alpha   90.00
_cell.angle_beta   90.00
_cell.angle_gamma   90.00
#
_symmetry.space_group_name_H-M   'P 1'
#
loop_
_entity.id
_entity.type
_entity.pdbx_description
1 polymer ?
#
loop_
_entity_poly.entity_id
_entity_poly.type
_entity_poly.pdbx_seq_one_letter_code
_entity_poly.pdbx_strand_id
1 'polypeptide(L)' 'MNTYWANRYTESGDSGALVIHHQNKMPLGIHIAVLYETKSVFIPLDQILTALDLNVECVIGKDEIMD' A
#
# COMPACT_ATOMS: atom_id res chain seq x y z
N MET A 1 3.12 7.27 -16.28
CA MET A 1 2.84 6.77 -14.93
C MET A 1 4.09 6.07 -14.45
N ASN A 2 4.70 6.52 -13.35
CA ASN A 2 5.95 5.94 -12.86
C ASN A 2 5.62 4.71 -12.00
N THR A 3 6.15 3.55 -12.36
CA THR A 3 5.91 2.30 -11.66
C THR A 3 7.06 1.99 -10.72
N TYR A 4 6.76 1.62 -9.47
CA TYR A 4 7.74 1.39 -8.42
C TYR A 4 7.73 -0.08 -8.00
N TRP A 5 8.84 -0.51 -7.40
CA TRP A 5 9.12 -1.92 -7.15
C TRP A 5 9.45 -2.11 -5.67
N ALA A 6 8.89 -3.16 -5.08
CA ALA A 6 9.24 -3.59 -3.74
C ALA A 6 9.77 -5.03 -3.79
N ASN A 7 10.89 -5.26 -3.11
CA ASN A 7 11.42 -6.61 -2.87
C ASN A 7 10.55 -7.26 -1.80
N ARG A 8 9.46 -7.89 -2.22
CA ARG A 8 8.50 -8.57 -1.37
C ARG A 8 8.03 -9.82 -2.10
N TYR A 9 8.01 -10.93 -1.39
CA TYR A 9 7.29 -12.12 -1.84
C TYR A 9 5.79 -11.80 -1.82
N THR A 10 5.15 -11.90 -2.97
CA THR A 10 3.72 -11.63 -3.16
C THR A 10 3.15 -12.72 -4.03
N GLU A 11 1.99 -13.23 -3.67
CA GLU A 11 1.31 -14.29 -4.40
C GLU A 11 0.16 -13.74 -5.25
N SER A 12 -0.37 -14.59 -6.13
CA SER A 12 -1.59 -14.28 -6.87
C SER A 12 -2.75 -14.14 -5.89
N GLY A 13 -3.30 -12.93 -5.76
CA GLY A 13 -4.32 -12.58 -4.78
C GLY A 13 -3.97 -11.36 -3.93
N ASP A 14 -2.69 -10.98 -3.86
CA ASP A 14 -2.23 -9.81 -3.09
C ASP A 14 -2.48 -8.46 -3.79
N SER A 15 -3.13 -8.45 -4.96
CA SER A 15 -3.49 -7.20 -5.65
C SER A 15 -4.48 -6.39 -4.81
N GLY A 16 -4.21 -5.09 -4.67
CA GLY A 16 -4.97 -4.20 -3.77
C GLY A 16 -4.37 -4.11 -2.37
N ALA A 17 -3.39 -4.94 -2.01
CA ALA A 17 -2.73 -4.85 -0.71
C ALA A 17 -1.93 -3.55 -0.56
N LEU A 18 -1.99 -2.98 0.64
CA LEU A 18 -1.20 -1.80 1.00
C LEU A 18 0.27 -2.19 1.17
N VAL A 19 1.16 -1.42 0.52
CA VAL A 19 2.60 -1.50 0.68
C VAL A 19 3.00 -0.48 1.74
N ILE A 20 3.63 -0.94 2.82
CA ILE A 20 4.07 -0.11 3.94
C ILE A 20 5.59 -0.21 4.07
N HIS A 21 6.26 0.93 4.22
CA HIS A 21 7.69 0.95 4.48
C HIS A 21 7.99 0.42 5.89
N HIS A 22 8.82 -0.62 5.99
CA HIS A 22 8.99 -1.39 7.22
C HIS A 22 9.50 -0.56 8.42
N GLN A 23 10.40 0.39 8.20
CA GLN A 23 11.10 1.13 9.27
C GLN A 23 10.26 2.26 9.88
N ASN A 24 9.58 3.05 9.04
CA ASN A 24 8.84 4.24 9.47
C ASN A 24 7.32 4.02 9.44
N LYS A 25 6.86 2.82 9.05
CA LYS A 25 5.45 2.44 8.95
C LYS A 25 4.61 3.36 8.03
N MET A 26 5.27 4.06 7.11
CA MET A 26 4.60 4.94 6.16
C MET A 26 4.00 4.14 4.99
N PRO A 27 2.74 4.39 4.60
CA PRO A 27 2.17 3.77 3.42
C PRO A 27 2.83 4.33 2.16
N LEU A 28 3.29 3.44 1.29
CA LEU A 28 3.99 3.78 0.04
C LEU A 28 3.07 3.72 -1.16
N GLY A 29 2.13 2.78 -1.19
CA GLY A 29 1.31 2.55 -2.38
C GLY A 29 0.49 1.27 -2.33
N ILE A 30 -0.16 0.97 -3.45
CA ILE A 30 -1.03 -0.19 -3.60
C ILE A 30 -0.40 -1.18 -4.57
N HIS A 31 -0.25 -2.42 -4.13
CA HIS A 31 0.26 -3.51 -4.94
C HIS A 31 -0.71 -3.81 -6.10
N ILE A 32 -0.18 -3.96 -7.32
CA ILE A 32 -0.99 -4.22 -8.52
C ILE A 32 -0.66 -5.54 -9.20
N ALA A 33 0.60 -5.97 -9.18
CA ALA A 33 1.05 -7.14 -9.93
C ALA A 33 2.37 -7.70 -9.41
N VAL A 34 2.54 -9.01 -9.57
CA VAL A 34 3.79 -9.72 -9.35
C VAL A 34 4.56 -9.79 -10.66
N LEU A 35 5.83 -9.42 -10.66
CA LEU A 35 6.69 -9.52 -11.85
C LEU A 35 7.58 -10.77 -11.81
N TYR A 36 8.10 -11.12 -10.63
CA TYR A 36 8.87 -12.33 -10.33
C TYR A 36 8.65 -12.69 -8.86
N GLU A 37 8.92 -13.93 -8.44
CA GLU A 37 8.64 -14.45 -7.07
C GLU A 37 9.01 -13.50 -5.92
N THR A 38 10.01 -12.64 -6.09
CA THR A 38 10.48 -11.68 -5.06
C THR A 38 10.32 -10.21 -5.44
N LYS A 39 9.79 -9.89 -6.62
CA LYS A 39 9.61 -8.52 -7.12
C LYS A 39 8.14 -8.23 -7.41
N SER A 40 7.62 -7.29 -6.64
CA SER A 40 6.25 -6.82 -6.73
C SER A 40 6.19 -5.39 -7.25
N VAL A 41 5.08 -5.07 -7.92
CA VAL A 41 4.83 -3.76 -8.53
C VAL A 41 3.73 -3.06 -7.76
N PHE A 42 3.93 -1.77 -7.49
CA PHE A 42 2.90 -0.96 -6.86
C PHE A 42 2.76 0.42 -7.51
N ILE A 43 1.58 1.00 -7.36
CA ILE A 43 1.30 2.40 -7.71
C ILE A 43 1.51 3.24 -6.44
N PRO A 44 2.30 4.32 -6.50
CA PRO A 44 2.50 5.21 -5.36
C PRO A 44 1.19 5.80 -4.83
N LEU A 45 1.05 5.84 -3.50
CA LEU A 45 -0.18 6.27 -2.86
C LEU A 45 -0.49 7.74 -3.17
N ASP A 46 0.50 8.62 -3.15
CA ASP A 46 0.38 10.04 -3.49
C ASP A 46 -0.21 10.27 -4.90
N GLN A 47 0.18 9.46 -5.88
CA GLN A 47 -0.38 9.52 -7.24
C GLN A 47 -1.86 9.11 -7.26
N ILE A 48 -2.24 8.07 -6.51
CA ILE A 48 -3.64 7.62 -6.40
C ILE A 48 -4.49 8.72 -5.76
N LEU A 49 -4.02 9.27 -4.64
CA LEU A 49 -4.73 10.31 -3.91
C LEU A 49 -4.92 11.57 -4.75
N THR A 50 -3.87 12.01 -5.43
CA THR A 50 -3.93 13.19 -6.31
C THR A 50 -4.86 12.96 -7.50
N ALA A 51 -4.80 11.78 -8.14
CA ALA A 51 -5.62 11.48 -9.30
C ALA A 51 -7.11 11.36 -8.99
N LEU A 52 -7.46 10.96 -7.76
CA LEU A 52 -8.84 10.79 -7.30
C LEU A 52 -9.33 11.94 -6.42
N ASP A 53 -8.51 12.98 -6.22
CA ASP A 53 -8.78 14.09 -5.30
C ASP A 53 -9.19 13.61 -3.89
N LEU A 54 -8.45 12.62 -3.38
CA LEU A 54 -8.67 12.01 -2.08
C LEU A 54 -7.70 12.55 -1.04
N ASN A 55 -8.20 12.73 0.17
CA ASN A 55 -7.39 13.01 1.34
C ASN A 55 -7.36 11.77 2.27
N VAL A 56 -6.20 11.48 2.85
CA VAL A 56 -6.06 10.39 3.84
C VAL A 56 -6.15 10.96 5.24
N GLU A 57 -7.16 10.52 5.98
CA GLU A 57 -7.30 10.82 7.40
C GLU A 57 -7.01 9.56 8.22
N CYS A 58 -6.16 9.69 9.24
CA CYS A 58 -5.95 8.63 10.22
C CYS A 58 -7.04 8.74 11.28
N VAL A 59 -8.06 7.89 11.19
CA VAL A 59 -9.09 7.77 12.23
C VAL A 59 -8.61 6.75 13.26
N ILE A 60 -8.19 7.24 14.44
CA ILE A 60 -7.92 6.37 15.59
C ILE A 60 -9.29 6.03 16.19
N GLY A 61 -9.76 4.80 15.95
CA GLY A 61 -10.96 4.28 16.62
C GLY A 61 -10.77 4.35 18.13
N LYS A 62 -11.64 5.10 18.82
CA LYS A 62 -11.83 4.95 20.26
C LYS A 62 -12.74 3.74 20.48
N ASP A 63 -12.28 2.58 20.09
CA ASP A 63 -12.90 1.36 20.59
C ASP A 63 -12.37 1.20 22.02
N GLU A 64 -13.14 1.72 22.98
CA GLU A 64 -13.13 1.16 24.32
C GLU A 64 -13.34 -0.34 24.15
N ILE A 65 -12.26 -1.11 24.29
CA ILE A 65 -12.35 -2.56 24.45
C ILE A 65 -13.07 -2.74 25.79
N MET A 66 -14.40 -2.81 25.76
CA MET A 66 -15.18 -3.32 26.88
C MET A 66 -14.95 -4.84 26.91
N ASP A 67 -14.42 -5.29 28.04
CA ASP A 67 -14.01 -6.67 28.42
C ASP A 67 -14.48 -7.85 27.53
#